data_AF-A0A7V3J9N4-F1
#
_entry.id   AF-A0A7V3J9N4-F1
#
_cell.length_a   1.000
_cell.length_b   1.000
_cell.length_c   1.000
_cell.angle_alpha   90.00
_cell.angle_beta   90.00
_cell.angle_gamma   90.00
#
_symmetry.space_group_name_H-M   'P 1'
#
loop_
_entity.id
_entity.type
_entity.pdbx_description
1 polymer ?
#
loop_
_entity_poly.entity_id
_entity_poly.type
_entity_poly.pdbx_seq_one_letter_code
_entity_poly.pdbx_strand_id
1 'polypeptide(L)'
;MFRKIGRARVVYLGDRIGEVGLKRASLSEVRLSKVLEKFADLYKISRKPGDYIFTAVWSVTADIPNENKDCFGEYELLSLKDTGDFVYETFREKPIFCEHDDSDMTKSSGIIVDTLYDDVGDERKVINMLAIDMRKNAYLVGKLLRGDKQGFSMGCVCERTRCSVCNHVAEDVSQFCEHIANKFAYGKNVFEWCEGVTFRELSYVNAPADPQAWSLEVAA
;
A
#
# COMPACT_ATOMS: atom_id res chain seq x y z
N MET A 1 22.00 -29.04 31.24
CA MET A 1 22.15 -27.57 31.06
C MET A 1 21.93 -27.28 29.57
N PHE A 2 20.66 -27.11 29.16
CA PHE A 2 20.29 -26.82 27.77
C PHE A 2 19.60 -25.46 27.73
N ARG A 3 20.17 -24.55 26.94
CA ARG A 3 19.78 -23.15 26.79
C ARG A 3 18.47 -23.11 25.99
N LYS A 4 17.38 -22.60 26.59
CA LYS A 4 16.14 -22.29 25.89
C LYS A 4 16.44 -21.21 24.85
N ILE A 5 16.50 -21.58 23.58
CA ILE A 5 16.46 -20.63 22.45
C ILE A 5 14.98 -20.22 22.32
N GLY A 6 14.73 -18.91 22.33
CA GLY A 6 13.40 -18.31 22.32
C GLY A 6 12.55 -18.83 21.17
N ARG A 7 11.27 -19.08 21.45
CA ARG A 7 10.25 -19.39 20.43
C ARG A 7 10.17 -18.22 19.45
N ALA A 8 10.48 -18.45 18.18
CA ALA A 8 10.10 -17.55 17.10
C ALA A 8 8.58 -17.33 17.14
N ARG A 9 8.13 -16.07 17.27
CA ARG A 9 6.73 -15.72 17.05
C ARG A 9 6.57 -15.49 15.56
N VAL A 10 6.19 -16.53 14.82
CA VAL A 10 5.63 -16.34 13.48
C VAL A 10 4.31 -15.61 13.68
N VAL A 11 4.23 -14.35 13.22
CA VAL A 11 2.97 -13.60 13.20
C VAL A 11 2.17 -14.17 12.03
N TYR A 12 1.36 -15.19 12.33
CA TYR A 12 0.27 -15.58 11.46
C TYR A 12 -0.85 -14.58 11.72
N LEU A 13 -1.33 -13.90 10.68
CA LEU A 13 -2.69 -13.38 10.68
C LEU A 13 -3.58 -14.61 10.88
N GLY A 14 -4.06 -14.76 12.12
CA GLY A 14 -4.41 -16.06 12.72
C GLY A 14 -5.62 -16.73 12.08
N ASP A 15 -5.95 -17.93 12.59
CA ASP A 15 -7.06 -18.81 12.20
C ASP A 15 -8.48 -18.21 12.39
N ARG A 16 -8.64 -16.89 12.26
CA ARG A 16 -9.92 -16.15 12.20
C ARG A 16 -10.08 -15.34 10.91
N ILE A 17 -9.28 -15.61 9.87
CA ILE A 17 -9.61 -15.19 8.50
C ILE A 17 -10.81 -16.03 8.04
N GLY A 18 -11.99 -15.69 8.55
CA GLY A 18 -13.24 -16.30 8.14
C GLY A 18 -13.48 -15.98 6.67
N GLU A 19 -13.59 -17.02 5.85
CA GLU A 19 -14.21 -17.05 4.50
C GLU A 19 -13.79 -16.03 3.44
N VAL A 20 -12.85 -15.12 3.69
CA VAL A 20 -12.22 -14.30 2.66
C VAL A 20 -10.96 -15.04 2.22
N GLY A 21 -10.96 -15.59 1.00
CA GLY A 21 -9.90 -16.42 0.44
C GLY A 21 -8.57 -15.71 0.18
N LEU A 22 -8.13 -14.85 1.08
CA LEU A 22 -6.82 -14.21 1.06
C LEU A 22 -5.72 -15.27 1.12
N LYS A 23 -4.88 -15.33 0.08
CA LYS A 23 -3.62 -16.08 0.12
C LYS A 23 -2.82 -15.58 1.32
N ARG A 24 -2.50 -16.48 2.25
CA ARG A 24 -1.80 -16.15 3.52
C ARG A 24 -0.44 -15.52 3.24
N ALA A 25 -0.27 -14.24 3.55
CA ALA A 25 1.05 -13.63 3.68
C ALA A 25 1.63 -14.00 5.05
N SER A 26 2.77 -14.71 5.08
CA SER A 26 3.48 -15.01 6.32
C SER A 26 4.77 -14.20 6.39
N LEU A 27 4.87 -13.29 7.35
CA LEU A 27 6.12 -12.58 7.63
C LEU A 27 6.90 -13.34 8.70
N SER A 28 8.06 -13.89 8.34
CA SER A 28 8.97 -14.46 9.33
C SER A 28 9.69 -13.34 10.09
N GLU A 29 9.96 -13.55 11.37
CA GLU A 29 10.75 -12.64 12.21
C GLU A 29 12.14 -12.36 11.59
N VAL A 30 12.70 -13.35 10.88
CA VAL A 30 13.96 -13.23 10.13
C VAL A 30 13.81 -12.26 8.94
N ARG A 31 12.73 -12.35 8.16
CA ARG A 31 12.48 -11.44 7.04
C ARG A 31 12.27 -10.02 7.54
N LEU A 32 11.46 -9.83 8.58
CA LEU A 32 11.25 -8.53 9.20
C LEU A 32 12.57 -7.91 9.70
N SER A 33 13.37 -8.67 10.45
CA SER A 33 14.66 -8.17 10.96
C SER A 33 15.59 -7.70 9.84
N LYS A 34 15.66 -8.43 8.72
CA LYS A 34 16.45 -8.02 7.55
C LYS A 34 15.95 -6.72 6.91
N VAL A 35 14.63 -6.57 6.78
CA VAL A 35 14.01 -5.33 6.27
C VAL A 35 14.34 -4.17 7.21
N LEU A 36 14.18 -4.35 8.52
CA LEU A 36 14.50 -3.32 9.51
C LEU A 36 15.99 -2.95 9.52
N GLU A 37 16.90 -3.93 9.37
CA GLU A 37 18.34 -3.68 9.29
C GLU A 37 18.71 -2.77 8.12
N LYS A 38 18.04 -2.91 6.98
CA LYS A 38 18.26 -2.14 5.76
C LYS A 38 17.68 -0.74 5.82
N PHE A 39 16.49 -0.56 6.42
CA PHE A 39 15.72 0.70 6.30
C PHE A 39 15.60 1.51 7.59
N ALA A 40 15.91 0.96 8.76
CA ALA A 40 15.68 1.66 10.03
C ALA A 40 16.38 3.02 10.12
N ASP A 41 17.61 3.13 9.61
CA ASP A 41 18.38 4.38 9.71
C ASP A 41 17.89 5.44 8.71
N LEU A 42 17.37 5.01 7.55
CA LEU A 42 16.80 5.88 6.52
C LEU A 42 15.46 6.46 6.97
N TYR A 43 14.59 5.62 7.53
CA TYR A 43 13.24 6.01 7.96
C TYR A 43 13.18 6.47 9.41
N LYS A 44 14.29 6.40 10.15
CA LYS A 44 14.37 6.67 11.60
C LYS A 44 13.31 5.90 12.40
N ILE A 45 13.14 4.63 12.06
CA ILE A 45 12.24 3.67 12.72
C ILE A 45 13.05 2.65 13.55
N SER A 46 12.38 1.80 14.33
CA SER A 46 13.04 0.84 15.24
C SER A 46 13.72 -0.29 14.49
N ARG A 47 14.86 -0.76 15.02
CA ARG A 47 15.46 -2.03 14.60
C ARG A 47 14.86 -3.23 15.32
N LYS A 48 14.01 -3.01 16.33
CA LYS A 48 13.47 -4.08 17.17
C LYS A 48 12.09 -4.51 16.65
N PRO A 49 11.91 -5.78 16.21
CA PRO A 49 10.60 -6.29 15.77
C PRO A 49 9.46 -6.07 16.78
N GLY A 50 9.74 -6.14 18.08
CA GLY A 50 8.73 -5.94 19.13
C GLY A 50 8.25 -4.50 19.33
N ASP A 51 8.82 -3.52 18.62
CA ASP A 51 8.40 -2.12 18.68
C ASP A 51 7.29 -1.80 17.63
N TYR A 52 6.80 -2.80 16.91
CA TYR A 52 5.85 -2.64 15.81
C TYR A 52 4.50 -3.29 16.10
N ILE A 53 3.42 -2.66 15.62
CA ILE A 53 2.15 -3.35 15.34
C ILE A 53 2.02 -3.60 13.84
N PHE A 54 1.17 -4.56 13.48
CA PHE A 54 0.89 -4.89 12.09
C PHE A 54 -0.56 -4.65 11.75
N THR A 55 -0.81 -4.14 10.54
CA THR A 55 -2.16 -4.09 9.98
C THR A 55 -2.10 -4.32 8.48
N ALA A 56 -3.13 -4.92 7.92
CA ALA A 56 -3.30 -5.03 6.48
C ALA A 56 -4.17 -3.86 5.98
N VAL A 57 -3.87 -3.37 4.78
CA VAL A 57 -4.62 -2.28 4.14
C VAL A 57 -4.94 -2.69 2.71
N TRP A 58 -6.22 -2.62 2.33
CA TRP A 58 -6.60 -2.59 0.93
C TRP A 58 -6.09 -1.28 0.35
N SER A 59 -5.12 -1.29 -0.57
CA SER A 59 -4.46 -0.04 -1.00
C SER A 59 -4.88 0.42 -2.38
N VAL A 60 -5.20 -0.52 -3.28
CA VAL A 60 -5.59 -0.23 -4.66
C VAL A 60 -6.62 -1.25 -5.10
N THR A 61 -7.74 -0.79 -5.63
CA THR A 61 -8.75 -1.60 -6.31
C THR A 61 -8.44 -1.61 -7.82
N ALA A 62 -8.26 -2.81 -8.38
CA ALA A 62 -7.92 -2.94 -9.79
C ALA A 62 -9.12 -2.61 -10.69
N ASP A 63 -8.85 -1.96 -11.82
CA ASP A 63 -9.85 -1.62 -12.86
C ASP A 63 -11.00 -0.71 -12.42
N ILE A 64 -10.94 -0.15 -11.20
CA ILE A 64 -11.91 0.79 -10.65
C ILE A 64 -11.24 2.16 -10.44
N PRO A 65 -11.70 3.23 -11.10
CA PRO A 65 -11.15 4.56 -10.90
C PRO A 65 -11.41 5.07 -9.48
N ASN A 66 -10.36 5.60 -8.85
CA ASN A 66 -10.46 6.20 -7.53
C ASN A 66 -11.09 7.62 -7.58
N GLU A 67 -11.17 8.30 -6.45
CA GLU A 67 -11.76 9.64 -6.37
C GLU A 67 -10.98 10.69 -7.19
N ASN A 68 -9.67 10.53 -7.37
CA ASN A 68 -8.81 11.36 -8.24
C ASN A 68 -9.01 11.08 -9.73
N LYS A 69 -9.83 10.07 -10.06
CA LYS A 69 -10.05 9.55 -11.42
C LYS A 69 -8.79 8.95 -12.02
N ASP A 70 -7.98 8.34 -11.17
CA ASP A 70 -6.85 7.49 -11.55
C ASP A 70 -7.32 6.03 -11.47
N CYS A 71 -7.07 5.27 -12.52
CA CYS A 71 -7.43 3.86 -12.58
C CYS A 71 -6.18 3.01 -12.80
N PHE A 72 -5.97 2.06 -11.90
CA PHE A 72 -4.86 1.11 -11.98
C PHE A 72 -5.40 -0.20 -12.53
N GLY A 73 -5.08 -0.50 -13.78
CA GLY A 73 -5.58 -1.71 -14.43
C GLY A 73 -4.93 -2.97 -13.87
N GLU A 74 -5.65 -4.09 -13.85
CA GLU A 74 -5.05 -5.40 -13.49
C GLU A 74 -3.83 -5.70 -14.37
N TYR A 75 -3.92 -5.37 -15.67
CA TYR A 75 -2.82 -5.56 -16.61
C TYR A 75 -1.55 -4.82 -16.21
N GLU A 76 -1.68 -3.63 -15.62
CA GLU A 76 -0.55 -2.81 -15.17
C GLU A 76 -0.03 -3.37 -13.85
N LEU A 77 -0.92 -3.62 -12.88
CA LEU A 77 -0.55 -4.12 -11.56
C LEU A 77 0.19 -5.45 -11.62
N LEU A 78 -0.19 -6.33 -12.56
CA LEU A 78 0.43 -7.64 -12.81
C LEU A 78 1.53 -7.61 -13.88
N SER A 79 1.91 -6.43 -14.37
CA SER A 79 3.08 -6.32 -15.26
C SER A 79 4.39 -6.45 -14.47
N LEU A 80 5.42 -7.01 -15.11
CA LEU A 80 6.75 -7.16 -14.51
C LEU A 80 7.59 -5.91 -14.76
N LYS A 81 8.24 -5.42 -13.70
CA LYS A 81 9.34 -4.46 -13.79
C LYS A 81 10.62 -5.16 -14.24
N ASP A 82 11.59 -4.38 -14.72
CA ASP A 82 12.93 -4.86 -15.04
C ASP A 82 13.65 -5.52 -13.85
N THR A 83 13.24 -5.19 -12.62
CA THR A 83 13.73 -5.81 -11.38
C THR A 83 13.25 -7.25 -11.19
N GLY A 84 12.26 -7.70 -11.98
CA GLY A 84 11.60 -8.99 -11.85
C GLY A 84 10.42 -9.01 -10.87
N ASP A 85 10.14 -7.88 -10.21
CA ASP A 85 8.96 -7.70 -9.36
C ASP A 85 7.72 -7.37 -10.20
N PHE A 86 6.54 -7.77 -9.75
CA PHE A 86 5.30 -7.20 -10.27
C PHE A 86 5.15 -5.73 -9.86
N VAL A 87 4.44 -4.92 -10.64
CA VAL A 87 4.18 -3.51 -10.29
C VAL A 87 3.55 -3.36 -8.91
N TYR A 88 2.57 -4.20 -8.54
CA TYR A 88 1.98 -4.16 -7.20
C TYR A 88 3.01 -4.43 -6.07
N GLU A 89 4.06 -5.21 -6.33
CA GLU A 89 5.09 -5.51 -5.34
C GLU A 89 6.05 -4.34 -5.10
N THR A 90 6.00 -3.28 -5.92
CA THR A 90 6.84 -2.08 -5.73
C THR A 90 6.49 -1.30 -4.45
N PHE A 91 5.36 -1.58 -3.81
CA PHE A 91 5.05 -1.11 -2.46
C PHE A 91 5.99 -1.66 -1.38
N ARG A 92 6.60 -2.84 -1.60
CA ARG A 92 7.45 -3.45 -0.58
C ARG A 92 8.59 -2.52 -0.19
N GLU A 93 8.86 -2.49 1.10
CA GLU A 93 9.94 -1.72 1.71
C GLU A 93 9.76 -0.19 1.61
N LYS A 94 8.59 0.30 1.18
CA LYS A 94 8.27 1.73 1.14
C LYS A 94 7.83 2.28 2.50
N PRO A 95 8.07 3.57 2.77
CA PRO A 95 7.70 4.21 4.03
C PRO A 95 6.18 4.37 4.18
N ILE A 96 5.74 4.64 5.41
CA ILE A 96 4.36 4.98 5.73
C ILE A 96 4.32 6.41 6.27
N PHE A 97 3.61 7.34 5.63
CA PHE A 97 3.55 8.74 6.07
C PHE A 97 2.17 9.15 6.64
N CYS A 98 2.09 10.39 7.10
CA CYS A 98 0.86 11.10 7.41
C CYS A 98 0.57 12.07 6.28
N GLU A 99 -0.62 12.02 5.67
CA GLU A 99 -1.08 13.06 4.73
C GLU A 99 -0.05 13.38 3.63
N HIS A 100 0.63 12.36 3.10
CA HIS A 100 1.66 12.46 2.06
C HIS A 100 2.82 13.43 2.40
N ASP A 101 3.18 13.58 3.69
CA ASP A 101 4.40 14.30 4.10
C ASP A 101 5.66 13.46 3.81
N ASP A 102 5.89 13.18 2.54
CA ASP A 102 6.94 12.30 1.99
C ASP A 102 8.23 13.04 1.61
N SER A 103 8.24 14.37 1.78
CA SER A 103 9.39 15.24 1.56
C SER A 103 10.60 14.92 2.47
N ASP A 104 10.35 14.27 3.61
CA ASP A 104 11.36 13.85 4.58
C ASP A 104 11.12 12.40 5.01
N MET A 105 11.97 11.50 4.50
CA MET A 105 11.90 10.06 4.78
C MET A 105 11.99 9.73 6.28
N THR A 106 12.58 10.61 7.10
CA THR A 106 12.69 10.40 8.55
C THR A 106 11.36 10.56 9.28
N LYS A 107 10.32 11.11 8.63
CA LYS A 107 8.96 11.23 9.17
C LYS A 107 8.14 9.95 9.07
N SER A 108 8.67 8.92 8.41
CA SER A 108 7.96 7.65 8.28
C SER A 108 7.50 7.12 9.64
N SER A 109 6.24 6.72 9.70
CA SER A 109 5.61 6.03 10.83
C SER A 109 5.93 4.53 10.84
N GLY A 110 6.53 3.99 9.78
CA GLY A 110 6.75 2.55 9.65
C GLY A 110 7.29 2.13 8.29
N ILE A 111 6.99 0.90 7.89
CA ILE A 111 7.40 0.33 6.61
C ILE A 111 6.39 -0.71 6.11
N ILE A 112 6.22 -0.78 4.80
CA ILE A 112 5.44 -1.84 4.15
C ILE A 112 6.30 -3.09 4.06
N VAL A 113 5.89 -4.15 4.75
CA VAL A 113 6.71 -5.38 4.91
C VAL A 113 6.34 -6.47 3.91
N ASP A 114 5.12 -6.43 3.39
CA ASP A 114 4.68 -7.34 2.35
C ASP A 114 3.54 -6.74 1.54
N THR A 115 3.34 -7.27 0.33
CA THR A 115 2.24 -6.88 -0.55
C THR A 115 1.69 -8.12 -1.24
N LEU A 116 0.36 -8.18 -1.36
CA LEU A 116 -0.38 -9.26 -2.02
C LEU A 116 -1.29 -8.66 -3.10
N TYR A 117 -1.32 -9.28 -4.28
CA TYR A 117 -2.45 -9.14 -5.19
C TYR A 117 -3.50 -10.19 -4.85
N ASP A 118 -4.66 -9.74 -4.39
CA ASP A 118 -5.79 -10.58 -4.05
C ASP A 118 -6.80 -10.58 -5.20
N ASP A 119 -6.82 -11.70 -5.92
CA ASP A 119 -7.69 -12.01 -7.04
C ASP A 119 -8.98 -12.73 -6.61
N VAL A 120 -9.24 -12.82 -5.30
CA VAL A 120 -10.42 -13.50 -4.75
C VAL A 120 -11.54 -12.52 -4.40
N GLY A 121 -12.76 -12.88 -4.83
CA GLY A 121 -13.98 -12.10 -4.61
C GLY A 121 -14.39 -11.28 -5.84
N ASP A 122 -15.33 -10.35 -5.63
CA ASP A 122 -15.88 -9.52 -6.71
C ASP A 122 -14.93 -8.38 -7.11
N GLU A 123 -14.13 -7.89 -6.16
CA GLU A 123 -13.16 -6.81 -6.37
C GLU A 123 -11.72 -7.31 -6.17
N ARG A 124 -10.94 -7.22 -7.25
CA ARG A 124 -9.52 -7.53 -7.26
C ARG A 124 -8.72 -6.36 -6.72
N LYS A 125 -7.72 -6.64 -5.90
CA LYS A 125 -7.11 -5.60 -5.07
C LYS A 125 -5.67 -5.88 -4.70
N VAL A 126 -4.94 -4.80 -4.41
CA VAL A 126 -3.63 -4.85 -3.77
C VAL A 126 -3.80 -4.66 -2.28
N ILE A 127 -3.25 -5.57 -1.49
CA ILE A 127 -3.23 -5.50 -0.02
C ILE A 127 -1.80 -5.34 0.45
N ASN A 128 -1.56 -4.29 1.23
CA ASN A 128 -0.27 -4.02 1.87
C ASN A 128 -0.30 -4.42 3.33
N MET A 129 0.71 -5.18 3.77
CA MET A 129 0.97 -5.44 5.18
C MET A 129 1.92 -4.38 5.71
N LEU A 130 1.47 -3.64 6.71
CA LEU A 130 2.18 -2.53 7.32
C LEU A 130 2.81 -2.97 8.63
N ALA A 131 4.04 -2.54 8.89
CA ALA A 131 4.65 -2.54 10.21
C ALA A 131 4.77 -1.09 10.69
N ILE A 132 3.98 -0.72 11.70
CA ILE A 132 3.90 0.66 12.22
C ILE A 132 4.71 0.74 13.52
N ASP A 133 5.74 1.59 13.56
CA ASP A 133 6.58 1.81 14.73
C ASP A 133 5.79 2.56 15.80
N MET A 134 5.53 1.89 16.92
CA MET A 134 4.71 2.43 18.02
C MET A 134 5.29 3.71 18.63
N ARG A 135 6.59 3.94 18.48
CA ARG A 135 7.29 5.11 19.04
C ARG A 135 7.16 6.32 18.13
N LYS A 136 6.89 6.11 16.84
CA LYS A 136 6.80 7.16 15.82
C LYS A 136 5.41 7.72 15.68
N ASN A 137 4.39 6.87 15.85
CA ASN A 137 3.01 7.28 15.66
C ASN A 137 2.06 6.62 16.66
N ALA A 138 2.20 7.01 17.93
CA ALA A 138 1.35 6.51 19.01
C ALA A 138 -0.15 6.83 18.78
N TYR A 139 -0.47 7.90 18.04
CA TYR A 139 -1.85 8.25 17.70
C TYR A 139 -2.48 7.20 16.78
N LEU A 140 -1.87 6.92 15.63
CA LEU A 140 -2.33 5.92 14.67
C LEU A 140 -2.38 4.52 15.32
N VAL A 141 -1.33 4.15 16.07
CA VAL A 141 -1.28 2.89 16.80
C VAL A 141 -2.44 2.77 17.79
N GLY A 142 -2.70 3.83 18.58
CA GLY A 142 -3.81 3.82 19.53
C GLY A 142 -5.17 3.67 18.85
N LYS A 143 -5.37 4.29 17.66
CA LYS A 143 -6.57 4.14 16.84
C LYS A 143 -6.75 2.70 16.36
N LEU A 144 -5.72 2.14 15.73
CA LEU A 144 -5.73 0.77 15.20
C LEU A 144 -5.95 -0.27 16.31
N LEU A 145 -5.27 -0.15 17.45
CA LEU A 145 -5.44 -1.09 18.58
C LEU A 145 -6.84 -1.06 19.21
N ARG A 146 -7.60 0.05 19.07
CA ARG A 146 -9.00 0.13 19.51
C ARG A 146 -9.98 -0.43 18.47
N GLY A 147 -9.50 -0.78 17.27
CA GLY A 147 -10.34 -1.20 16.15
C GLY A 147 -10.94 -0.04 15.35
N ASP A 148 -10.46 1.20 15.56
CA ASP A 148 -10.90 2.35 14.76
C ASP A 148 -10.35 2.17 13.33
N LYS A 149 -11.21 1.98 12.33
CA LYS A 149 -10.78 1.92 10.91
C LYS A 149 -10.08 3.22 10.50
N GLN A 150 -8.90 3.09 9.89
CA GLN A 150 -8.10 4.23 9.42
C GLN A 150 -8.00 4.22 7.90
N GLY A 151 -8.18 5.38 7.28
CA GLY A 151 -8.06 5.55 5.84
C GLY A 151 -6.59 5.63 5.43
N PHE A 152 -6.29 5.12 4.24
CA PHE A 152 -4.97 5.19 3.64
C PHE A 152 -5.05 5.63 2.18
N SER A 153 -4.04 6.37 1.74
CA SER A 153 -3.83 6.76 0.36
C SER A 153 -2.43 6.34 -0.06
N MET A 154 -2.18 6.31 -1.36
CA MET A 154 -0.92 5.86 -1.92
C MET A 154 -0.28 6.94 -2.80
N GLY A 155 1.03 6.88 -2.88
CA GLY A 155 1.83 7.71 -3.76
C GLY A 155 2.53 6.83 -4.77
N CYS A 156 2.49 7.22 -6.04
CA CYS A 156 3.22 6.54 -7.11
C CYS A 156 3.80 7.53 -8.11
N VAL A 157 4.82 7.06 -8.83
CA VAL A 157 5.16 7.63 -10.13
C VAL A 157 4.38 6.88 -11.19
N CYS A 158 3.81 7.62 -12.13
CA CYS A 158 3.16 7.11 -13.32
C CYS A 158 3.93 7.66 -14.52
N GLU A 159 4.40 6.80 -15.43
CA GLU A 159 5.21 7.24 -16.58
C GLU A 159 4.34 7.90 -17.64
N ARG A 160 3.11 7.41 -17.79
CA ARG A 160 2.12 7.94 -18.71
C ARG A 160 0.72 7.56 -18.29
N THR A 161 -0.25 8.33 -18.74
CA THR A 161 -1.66 8.02 -18.53
C THR A 161 -2.40 7.93 -19.85
N ARG A 162 -3.44 7.09 -19.91
CA ARG A 162 -4.25 6.87 -21.11
C ARG A 162 -5.71 7.19 -20.84
N CYS A 163 -6.29 8.07 -21.67
CA CYS A 163 -7.67 8.51 -21.52
C CYS A 163 -8.67 7.35 -21.69
N SER A 164 -9.58 7.19 -20.75
CA SER A 164 -10.67 6.20 -20.82
C SER A 164 -11.68 6.44 -21.96
N VAL A 165 -11.67 7.62 -22.58
CA VAL A 165 -12.61 8.00 -23.64
C VAL A 165 -11.98 7.94 -25.03
N CYS A 166 -10.88 8.65 -25.25
CA CYS A 166 -10.26 8.77 -26.58
C CYS A 166 -8.96 7.97 -26.74
N ASN A 167 -8.49 7.27 -25.69
CA ASN A 167 -7.21 6.56 -25.66
C ASN A 167 -5.97 7.43 -25.94
N HIS A 168 -6.09 8.76 -25.89
CA HIS A 168 -4.94 9.64 -25.93
C HIS A 168 -3.99 9.30 -24.76
N VAL A 169 -2.70 9.17 -25.07
CA VAL A 169 -1.64 8.89 -24.10
C VAL A 169 -0.89 10.17 -23.83
N ALA A 170 -0.74 10.51 -22.55
CA ALA A 170 -0.01 11.68 -22.10
C ALA A 170 1.08 11.26 -21.10
N GLU A 171 2.30 11.72 -21.31
CA GLU A 171 3.43 11.55 -20.39
C GLU A 171 3.54 12.73 -19.40
N ASP A 172 2.85 13.83 -19.70
CA ASP A 172 2.80 15.02 -18.87
C ASP A 172 1.45 15.73 -18.97
N VAL A 173 1.16 16.59 -17.99
CA VAL A 173 -0.14 17.30 -17.89
C VAL A 173 -0.40 18.21 -19.09
N SER A 174 0.64 18.77 -19.73
CA SER A 174 0.48 19.63 -20.91
C SER A 174 0.04 18.87 -22.16
N GLN A 175 0.23 17.55 -22.17
CA GLN A 175 -0.25 16.65 -23.21
C GLN A 175 -1.68 16.18 -22.97
N PHE A 176 -2.33 16.53 -21.85
CA PHE A 176 -3.68 16.05 -21.57
C PHE A 176 -4.66 16.46 -22.67
N CYS A 177 -5.40 15.46 -23.18
CA CYS A 177 -6.58 15.73 -23.99
C CYS A 177 -7.66 16.44 -23.16
N GLU A 178 -8.59 17.11 -23.85
CA GLU A 178 -9.69 17.83 -23.18
C GLU A 178 -10.53 16.94 -22.25
N HIS A 179 -10.63 15.64 -22.53
CA HIS A 179 -11.39 14.70 -21.68
C HIS A 179 -10.75 14.50 -20.31
N ILE A 180 -9.43 14.24 -20.25
CA ILE A 180 -8.71 14.07 -18.97
C ILE A 180 -8.60 15.41 -18.25
N ALA A 181 -8.26 16.49 -18.96
CA ALA A 181 -8.08 17.81 -18.37
C ALA A 181 -9.35 18.30 -17.64
N ASN A 182 -10.53 17.99 -18.18
CA ASN A 182 -11.81 18.34 -17.56
C ASN A 182 -12.37 17.25 -16.64
N LYS A 183 -11.79 16.04 -16.63
CA LYS A 183 -12.28 14.84 -15.92
C LYS A 183 -13.77 14.51 -16.18
N PHE A 184 -14.33 15.03 -17.27
CA PHE A 184 -15.74 14.87 -17.66
C PHE A 184 -15.91 15.01 -19.17
N ALA A 185 -16.65 14.10 -19.79
CA ALA A 185 -16.93 14.11 -21.22
C ALA A 185 -18.24 13.41 -21.51
N TYR A 186 -19.01 13.93 -22.48
CA TYR A 186 -20.26 13.30 -22.95
C TYR A 186 -21.25 12.92 -21.83
N GLY A 187 -21.32 13.74 -20.78
CA GLY A 187 -22.23 13.51 -19.65
C GLY A 187 -21.74 12.48 -18.61
N LYS A 188 -20.48 12.04 -18.69
CA LYS A 188 -19.89 11.03 -17.80
C LYS A 188 -18.54 11.46 -17.25
N ASN A 189 -18.19 10.97 -16.07
CA ASN A 189 -16.85 11.13 -15.51
C ASN A 189 -15.81 10.44 -16.40
N VAL A 190 -14.67 11.11 -16.56
CA VAL A 190 -13.51 10.59 -17.29
C VAL A 190 -12.42 10.28 -16.29
N PHE A 191 -11.82 9.11 -16.44
CA PHE A 191 -10.64 8.71 -15.71
C PHE A 191 -9.48 8.43 -16.65
N GLU A 192 -8.30 8.30 -16.07
CA GLU A 192 -7.09 7.93 -16.78
C GLU A 192 -6.58 6.58 -16.29
N TRP A 193 -6.18 5.73 -17.25
CA TRP A 193 -5.45 4.51 -16.95
C TRP A 193 -4.01 4.88 -16.65
N CYS A 194 -3.53 4.57 -15.46
CA CYS A 194 -2.15 4.79 -15.05
C CYS A 194 -1.28 3.65 -15.55
N GLU A 195 -0.17 3.97 -16.25
CA GLU A 195 0.73 2.99 -16.86
C GLU A 195 2.20 3.29 -16.51
N GLY A 196 3.04 2.25 -16.45
CA GLY A 196 4.45 2.39 -16.02
C GLY A 196 4.57 2.71 -14.52
N VAL A 197 3.61 2.28 -13.72
CA VAL A 197 3.43 2.68 -12.32
C VAL A 197 4.55 2.13 -11.45
N THR A 198 5.06 2.96 -10.54
CA THR A 198 5.96 2.55 -9.47
C THR A 198 5.48 3.17 -8.16
N PHE A 199 5.03 2.33 -7.22
CA PHE A 199 4.56 2.78 -5.91
C PHE A 199 5.74 3.26 -5.04
N ARG A 200 5.50 4.33 -4.27
CA ARG A 200 6.55 5.06 -3.54
C ARG A 200 6.32 5.11 -2.05
N GLU A 201 5.06 5.13 -1.61
CA GLU A 201 4.68 5.22 -0.20
C GLU A 201 3.20 4.87 0.00
N LEU A 202 2.82 4.71 1.26
CA LEU A 202 1.42 4.71 1.70
C LEU A 202 1.28 5.73 2.84
N SER A 203 0.20 6.49 2.86
CA SER A 203 -0.05 7.50 3.88
C SER A 203 -1.34 7.22 4.61
N TYR A 204 -1.34 7.33 5.94
CA TYR A 204 -2.62 7.42 6.65
C TYR A 204 -3.23 8.80 6.40
N VAL A 205 -4.51 8.80 6.05
CA VAL A 205 -5.27 10.00 5.66
C VAL A 205 -6.67 9.95 6.24
N ASN A 206 -7.32 11.10 6.35
CA ASN A 206 -8.71 11.15 6.80
C ASN A 206 -9.70 10.60 5.76
N ALA A 207 -9.47 10.87 4.48
CA ALA A 207 -10.32 10.45 3.37
C ALA A 207 -9.44 9.77 2.31
N PRO A 208 -9.54 8.45 2.14
CA PRO A 208 -8.75 7.75 1.15
C PRO A 208 -9.24 8.08 -0.26
N ALA A 209 -8.32 8.15 -1.23
CA ALA A 209 -8.68 8.36 -2.63
C ALA A 209 -9.38 7.13 -3.21
N ASP A 210 -8.91 5.92 -2.88
CA ASP A 210 -9.65 4.68 -3.12
C ASP A 210 -10.66 4.49 -1.97
N PRO A 211 -11.98 4.45 -2.25
CA PRO A 211 -12.99 4.36 -1.21
C PRO A 211 -12.89 3.10 -0.32
N GLN A 212 -12.25 2.04 -0.81
CA GLN A 212 -12.04 0.79 -0.06
C GLN A 212 -10.77 0.82 0.79
N ALA A 213 -9.92 1.85 0.66
CA ALA A 213 -8.60 1.86 1.26
C ALA A 213 -8.57 2.18 2.76
N TRP A 214 -9.09 1.23 3.53
CA TRP A 214 -9.15 1.23 4.98
C TRP A 214 -8.29 0.13 5.57
N SER A 215 -7.78 0.37 6.78
CA SER A 215 -7.18 -0.68 7.60
C SER A 215 -8.16 -1.83 7.83
N LEU A 216 -7.66 -3.04 7.66
CA LEU A 216 -8.34 -4.29 7.94
C LEU A 216 -8.02 -4.71 9.38
N GLU A 217 -7.63 -5.96 9.59
CA GLU A 217 -7.27 -6.48 10.90
C GLU A 217 -5.94 -5.93 11.41
N VAL A 218 -5.81 -5.90 12.74
CA VAL A 218 -4.61 -5.45 13.45
C VAL A 218 -4.06 -6.63 14.26
N ALA A 219 -2.78 -6.92 14.08
CA ALA A 219 -2.03 -7.88 14.89
C ALA A 219 -0.97 -7.14 15.70
N ALA A 220 -0.91 -7.42 17.00
CA ALA A 220 0.05 -6.83 17.95
C ALA A 220 0.90 -7.92 18.62
#